data_AF-A0A7W7HKJ0-F1
#
_entry.id   AF-A0A7W7HKJ0-F1
#
_cell.length_a   1.000
_cell.length_b   1.000
_cell.length_c   1.000
_cell.angle_alpha   90.00
_cell.angle_beta   90.00
_cell.angle_gamma   90.00
#
_symmetry.space_group_name_H-M   'P 1'
#
loop_
_entity.id
_entity.type
_entity.pdbx_description
1 polymer ?
#
loop_
_entity_poly.entity_id
_entity_poly.type
_entity_poly.pdbx_seq_one_letter_code
_entity_poly.pdbx_strand_id
1 'polypeptide(L)'
;MEQPGPIFVAAFVRSVAVLALEADAQVAWLGVKGLPLVDELALEFDDGFRLVPTFIERGWLNDTALPVLAEIDEHLSSMSGEHNAGLWHVEALTRRTEWDQVRALARTALTLLA
;
A
#
# COMPACT_ATOMS: atom_id res chain seq x y z
N MET A 1 -0.15 -1.40 -25.79
CA MET A 1 0.21 -0.91 -24.45
C MET A 1 1.69 -1.16 -24.26
N GLU A 2 2.45 -0.13 -23.90
CA GLU A 2 3.82 -0.34 -23.41
C GLU A 2 3.76 -1.25 -22.18
N GLN A 3 4.65 -2.24 -22.13
CA GLN A 3 4.73 -3.09 -20.95
C GLN A 3 5.37 -2.31 -19.79
N PRO A 4 4.91 -2.50 -18.53
CA PRO A 4 5.40 -1.73 -17.40
C PRO A 4 6.92 -1.86 -17.27
N GLY A 5 7.60 -0.72 -17.16
CA GLY A 5 9.05 -0.63 -16.95
C GLY A 5 9.47 -0.68 -15.47
N PRO A 6 10.78 -0.64 -15.18
CA PRO A 6 11.31 -0.66 -13.80
C PRO A 6 10.79 0.47 -12.90
N ILE A 7 10.37 1.59 -13.49
CA ILE A 7 9.78 2.72 -12.75
C ILE A 7 8.51 2.33 -11.99
N PHE A 8 7.74 1.36 -12.49
CA PHE A 8 6.54 0.86 -11.84
C PHE A 8 6.86 0.01 -10.60
N VAL A 9 7.98 -0.73 -10.62
CA VAL A 9 8.47 -1.48 -9.45
C VAL A 9 8.88 -0.52 -8.35
N ALA A 10 9.64 0.53 -8.70
CA ALA A 10 10.02 1.56 -7.73
C ALA A 10 8.80 2.29 -7.14
N ALA A 11 7.79 2.58 -7.98
CA ALA A 11 6.54 3.19 -7.52
C ALA A 11 5.76 2.28 -6.56
N PHE A 12 5.71 0.97 -6.84
CA PHE A 12 5.06 -0.02 -5.98
C PHE A 12 5.81 -0.22 -4.65
N VAL A 13 7.14 -0.38 -4.68
CA VAL A 13 7.93 -0.48 -3.44
C VAL A 13 7.76 0.78 -2.59
N ARG A 14 7.66 1.96 -3.22
CA ARG A 14 7.35 3.21 -2.52
C ARG A 14 5.95 3.19 -1.90
N SER A 15 4.90 2.69 -2.58
CA SER A 15 3.56 2.65 -1.98
C SER A 15 3.53 1.70 -0.77
N VAL A 16 4.19 0.54 -0.84
CA VAL A 16 4.38 -0.35 0.33
C VAL A 16 5.14 0.37 1.45
N ALA A 17 6.20 1.11 1.12
CA ALA A 17 6.96 1.88 2.10
C ALA A 17 6.12 2.96 2.80
N VAL A 18 5.23 3.62 2.06
CA VAL A 18 4.29 4.61 2.61
C VAL A 18 3.24 3.94 3.50
N LEU A 19 2.71 2.77 3.14
CA LEU A 19 1.80 2.02 4.01
C LEU A 19 2.45 1.61 5.34
N ALA A 20 3.76 1.38 5.37
CA ALA A 20 4.51 1.00 6.56
C ALA A 20 4.80 2.17 7.53
N LEU A 21 4.69 3.43 7.06
CA LEU A 21 4.97 4.63 7.85
C LEU A 21 4.02 4.75 9.06
N GLU A 22 4.51 5.40 10.11
CA GLU A 22 3.65 5.84 11.21
C GLU A 22 2.60 6.86 10.74
N ALA A 23 1.49 6.97 11.46
CA ALA A 23 0.34 7.80 11.08
C ALA A 23 0.73 9.23 10.69
N ASP A 24 1.53 9.92 11.52
CA ASP A 24 1.95 11.30 11.24
C ASP A 24 2.75 11.43 9.94
N ALA A 25 3.56 10.43 9.61
CA ALA A 25 4.35 10.40 8.39
C ALA A 25 3.48 10.06 7.15
N GLN A 26 2.44 9.23 7.31
CA GLN A 26 1.44 9.02 6.26
C GLN A 26 0.65 10.30 5.99
N VAL A 27 0.25 11.03 7.04
CA VAL A 27 -0.41 12.34 6.90
C VAL A 27 0.50 13.35 6.22
N ALA A 28 1.78 13.42 6.60
CA ALA A 28 2.75 14.30 5.95
C ALA A 28 2.94 13.94 4.46
N TRP A 29 3.02 12.66 4.13
CA TRP A 29 3.11 12.17 2.75
C TRP A 29 1.91 12.58 1.90
N LEU A 30 0.70 12.41 2.45
CA LEU A 30 -0.54 12.83 1.81
C LEU A 30 -0.62 14.36 1.64
N GLY A 31 -0.10 15.12 2.61
CA GLY A 31 -0.05 16.59 2.55
C GLY A 31 0.78 17.13 1.38
N VAL A 32 1.85 16.43 0.97
CA VAL A 32 2.65 16.80 -0.21
C VAL A 32 1.81 16.75 -1.50
N LYS A 33 0.76 15.92 -1.54
CA LYS A 33 -0.13 15.77 -2.70
C LYS A 33 -1.25 16.81 -2.78
N GLY A 34 -1.35 17.73 -1.81
CA GLY A 34 -2.25 18.88 -1.84
C GLY A 34 -3.57 18.71 -1.09
N LEU A 35 -4.09 17.48 -0.94
CA LEU A 35 -5.23 17.13 -0.08
C LEU A 35 -5.02 15.74 0.51
N PRO A 36 -5.34 15.50 1.79
CA PRO A 36 -5.12 14.21 2.41
C PRO A 36 -6.26 13.24 2.09
N LEU A 37 -6.24 12.73 0.86
CA LEU A 37 -7.09 11.64 0.39
C LEU A 37 -6.49 10.33 0.88
N VAL A 38 -7.04 9.78 1.97
CA VAL A 38 -6.48 8.59 2.63
C VAL A 38 -6.60 7.34 1.76
N ASP A 39 -7.63 7.28 0.93
CA ASP A 39 -7.83 6.25 -0.09
C ASP A 39 -6.68 6.17 -1.11
N GLU A 40 -5.97 7.26 -1.40
CA GLU A 40 -4.78 7.26 -2.25
C GLU A 40 -3.69 6.30 -1.75
N LEU A 41 -3.60 6.04 -0.44
CA LEU A 41 -2.65 5.07 0.10
C LEU A 41 -2.97 3.64 -0.38
N ALA A 42 -4.27 3.30 -0.43
CA ALA A 42 -4.73 2.00 -0.90
C ALA A 42 -4.70 1.91 -2.44
N LEU A 43 -5.09 2.98 -3.14
CA LEU A 43 -5.10 3.02 -4.61
C LEU A 43 -3.70 2.89 -5.21
N GLU A 44 -2.70 3.60 -4.67
CA GLU A 44 -1.31 3.46 -5.12
C GLU A 44 -0.72 2.08 -4.85
N PHE A 45 -1.19 1.38 -3.81
CA PHE A 45 -0.82 0.00 -3.54
C PHE A 45 -1.48 -0.96 -4.54
N ASP A 46 -2.80 -0.89 -4.69
CA ASP A 46 -3.61 -1.73 -5.58
C ASP A 46 -3.16 -1.65 -7.05
N ASP A 47 -2.87 -0.44 -7.55
CA ASP A 47 -2.34 -0.24 -8.91
C ASP A 47 -1.02 -0.99 -9.14
N GLY A 48 -0.13 -1.00 -8.15
CA GLY A 48 1.13 -1.74 -8.23
C GLY A 48 0.96 -3.24 -7.96
N PHE A 49 0.06 -3.63 -7.05
CA PHE A 49 -0.21 -5.02 -6.71
C PHE A 49 -0.70 -5.81 -7.92
N ARG A 50 -1.57 -5.22 -8.75
CA ARG A 50 -2.03 -5.80 -10.03
C ARG A 50 -0.88 -6.14 -10.99
N LEU A 51 0.28 -5.50 -10.84
CA LEU A 51 1.46 -5.71 -11.67
C LEU A 51 2.48 -6.67 -11.05
N VAL A 52 2.30 -7.08 -9.78
CA VAL A 52 3.23 -7.99 -9.08
C VAL A 52 3.51 -9.29 -9.84
N PRO A 53 2.52 -9.97 -10.47
CA PRO A 53 2.81 -11.15 -11.28
C PRO A 53 3.80 -10.86 -12.41
N THR A 54 3.66 -9.71 -13.08
CA THR A 54 4.59 -9.27 -14.13
C THR A 54 5.97 -8.90 -13.57
N PHE A 55 6.04 -8.31 -12.37
CA PHE A 55 7.31 -8.00 -11.72
C PHE A 55 8.10 -9.27 -11.35
N ILE A 56 7.40 -10.30 -10.87
CA ILE A 56 7.99 -11.61 -10.54
C ILE A 56 8.44 -12.33 -11.82
N GLU A 57 7.60 -12.39 -12.85
CA GLU A 57 7.94 -13.02 -14.13
C GLU A 57 9.21 -12.41 -14.75
N ARG A 58 9.41 -11.10 -14.55
CA ARG A 58 10.57 -10.35 -15.04
C ARG A 58 11.79 -10.39 -14.11
N GLY A 59 11.67 -11.04 -12.95
CA GLY A 59 12.74 -11.12 -11.95
C GLY A 59 13.06 -9.79 -11.27
N TRP A 60 12.13 -8.83 -11.26
CA TRP A 60 12.30 -7.55 -10.59
C TRP A 60 11.88 -7.58 -9.12
N LEU A 61 11.00 -8.51 -8.75
CA LEU A 61 10.63 -8.81 -7.38
C LEU A 61 10.74 -10.32 -7.12
N ASN A 62 11.12 -10.65 -5.89
CA ASN A 62 11.04 -12.01 -5.36
C ASN A 62 9.57 -12.34 -5.02
N ASP A 63 9.15 -13.59 -5.24
CA ASP A 63 7.81 -14.07 -4.89
C ASP A 63 7.60 -14.27 -3.38
N THR A 64 8.68 -14.23 -2.59
CA THR A 64 8.64 -14.41 -1.13
C THR A 64 7.73 -13.40 -0.43
N ALA A 65 7.60 -12.18 -0.96
CA ALA A 65 6.70 -11.16 -0.40
C ALA A 65 5.23 -11.36 -0.79
N LEU A 66 4.93 -12.17 -1.80
CA LEU A 66 3.59 -12.29 -2.40
C LEU A 66 2.49 -12.64 -1.37
N PRO A 67 2.67 -13.59 -0.44
CA PRO A 67 1.63 -13.90 0.54
C PRO A 67 1.25 -12.70 1.42
N VAL A 68 2.25 -11.92 1.85
CA VAL A 68 2.03 -10.75 2.71
C VAL A 68 1.41 -9.60 1.92
N LEU A 69 1.83 -9.41 0.65
CA LEU A 69 1.22 -8.42 -0.23
C LEU A 69 -0.26 -8.73 -0.50
N ALA A 70 -0.62 -10.01 -0.67
CA ALA A 70 -2.01 -10.42 -0.81
C ALA A 70 -2.83 -10.18 0.48
N GLU A 71 -2.23 -10.36 1.66
CA GLU A 71 -2.87 -10.06 2.94
C GLU A 71 -3.14 -8.55 3.10
N ILE A 72 -2.22 -7.69 2.65
CA ILE A 72 -2.44 -6.23 2.60
C ILE A 72 -3.63 -5.91 1.69
N ASP A 73 -3.66 -6.49 0.48
CA ASP A 73 -4.74 -6.27 -0.49
C ASP A 73 -6.11 -6.68 0.06
N GLU A 74 -6.20 -7.89 0.64
CA GLU A 74 -7.43 -8.40 1.25
C GLU A 74 -7.88 -7.50 2.41
N HIS A 75 -6.96 -7.08 3.28
CA HIS A 75 -7.27 -6.24 4.42
C HIS A 75 -7.75 -4.84 3.98
N LEU A 76 -7.08 -4.20 3.02
CA LEU A 76 -7.51 -2.91 2.45
C LEU A 76 -8.88 -3.03 1.73
N SER A 77 -9.10 -4.13 1.02
CA SER A 77 -10.40 -4.44 0.40
C SER A 77 -11.50 -4.57 1.46
N SER A 78 -11.22 -5.23 2.59
CA SER A 78 -12.17 -5.38 3.70
C SER A 78 -12.56 -4.05 4.35
N MET A 79 -11.68 -3.03 4.30
CA MET A 79 -11.94 -1.68 4.79
C MET A 79 -12.85 -0.85 3.87
N SER A 80 -13.24 -1.39 2.70
CA SER A 80 -14.10 -0.70 1.74
C SER A 80 -15.58 -0.76 2.13
N GLY A 81 -16.40 0.02 1.42
CA GLY A 81 -17.86 0.06 1.56
C GLY A 81 -18.37 1.17 2.47
N GLU A 82 -19.64 1.55 2.30
CA GLU A 82 -20.25 2.71 2.95
C GLU A 82 -20.19 2.64 4.48
N HIS A 83 -20.37 1.45 5.05
CA HIS A 83 -20.29 1.20 6.49
C HIS A 83 -18.90 1.50 7.09
N ASN A 84 -17.85 1.45 6.26
CA ASN A 84 -16.47 1.69 6.63
C ASN A 84 -15.95 3.06 6.15
N ALA A 85 -16.79 3.95 5.62
CA ALA A 85 -16.38 5.24 5.08
C ALA A 85 -15.50 6.04 6.07
N GLY A 86 -15.77 5.93 7.38
CA GLY A 86 -14.98 6.57 8.42
C GLY A 86 -13.53 6.09 8.56
N LEU A 87 -13.15 4.96 7.95
CA LEU A 87 -11.76 4.47 7.90
C LEU A 87 -10.89 5.27 6.91
N TRP A 88 -11.51 5.99 5.98
CA TRP A 88 -10.84 6.73 4.91
C TRP A 88 -10.73 8.22 5.22
N HIS A 89 -10.78 8.57 6.51
CA HIS A 89 -10.52 9.92 7.01
C HIS A 89 -9.15 10.00 7.67
N VAL A 90 -8.57 11.21 7.68
CA VAL A 90 -7.23 11.45 8.21
C VAL A 90 -7.10 11.02 9.68
N GLU A 91 -8.12 11.26 10.48
CA GLU A 91 -8.16 10.87 11.89
C GLU A 91 -8.10 9.35 12.07
N ALA A 92 -8.58 8.57 11.09
CA ALA A 92 -8.56 7.13 11.15
C ALA A 92 -7.14 6.58 11.12
N LEU A 93 -6.22 7.22 10.41
CA LEU A 93 -4.81 6.84 10.38
C LEU A 93 -4.25 6.75 11.81
N THR A 94 -4.61 7.66 12.71
CA THR A 94 -4.08 7.65 14.09
C THR A 94 -4.92 6.80 15.06
N ARG A 95 -6.20 6.57 14.76
CA ARG A 95 -7.17 6.09 15.77
C ARG A 95 -7.72 4.69 15.51
N ARG A 96 -7.52 4.15 14.32
CA ARG A 96 -8.18 2.92 13.85
C ARG A 96 -7.16 1.81 13.72
N THR A 97 -7.40 0.72 14.45
CA THR A 97 -6.55 -0.48 14.47
C THR A 97 -6.43 -1.14 13.10
N GLU A 98 -7.41 -0.92 12.24
CA GLU A 98 -7.39 -1.33 10.84
C GLU A 98 -6.14 -0.77 10.12
N TRP A 99 -5.76 0.48 10.38
CA TRP A 99 -4.54 1.08 9.82
C TRP A 99 -3.26 0.60 10.52
N ASP A 100 -3.31 0.20 11.79
CA ASP A 100 -2.17 -0.43 12.47
C ASP A 100 -1.84 -1.79 11.85
N GLN A 101 -2.86 -2.57 11.49
CA GLN A 101 -2.69 -3.83 10.77
C GLN A 101 -2.05 -3.62 9.40
N VAL A 102 -2.52 -2.62 8.63
CA VAL A 102 -1.91 -2.24 7.34
C VAL A 102 -0.42 -1.95 7.50
N ARG A 103 -0.04 -1.16 8.51
CA ARG A 103 1.37 -0.82 8.77
C ARG A 103 2.21 -2.05 9.12
N ALA A 104 1.70 -2.91 9.99
CA ALA A 104 2.41 -4.11 10.42
C ALA A 104 2.68 -5.06 9.24
N LEU A 105 1.66 -5.28 8.41
CA LEU A 105 1.79 -6.08 7.19
C LEU A 105 2.75 -5.44 6.19
N ALA A 106 2.63 -4.13 5.95
CA ALA A 106 3.52 -3.41 5.03
C ALA A 106 4.99 -3.45 5.48
N ARG A 107 5.27 -3.31 6.78
CA ARG A 107 6.64 -3.49 7.32
C ARG A 107 7.17 -4.89 7.05
N THR A 108 6.32 -5.90 7.21
CA THR A 108 6.69 -7.29 6.94
C THR A 108 6.94 -7.51 5.45
N ALA A 109 6.11 -6.94 4.57
CA ALA A 109 6.32 -7.01 3.13
C ALA A 109 7.66 -6.37 2.72
N LEU A 110 8.03 -5.21 3.28
CA LEU A 110 9.29 -4.53 2.97
C LEU A 110 10.53 -5.37 3.31
N THR A 111 10.52 -6.16 4.38
CA THR A 111 11.67 -7.02 4.71
C THR A 111 11.84 -8.19 3.75
N LEU A 112 10.79 -8.53 2.98
CA LEU A 112 10.76 -9.62 2.01
C LEU A 112 10.94 -9.11 0.56
N LEU A 113 10.74 -7.81 0.32
CA LEU A 113 10.98 -7.13 -0.96
C LEU A 113 12.45 -6.69 -1.15
N ALA A 114 13.23 -6.68 -0.07
CA ALA A 114 14.64 -6.28 -0.04
C ALA A 114 15.61 -7.42 -0.41
#